data_AF-A0A954J7M6-F1
#
_entry.id   AF-A0A954J7M6-F1
#
_cell.length_a   1.000
_cell.length_b   1.000
_cell.length_c   1.000
_cell.angle_alpha   90.00
_cell.angle_beta   90.00
_cell.angle_gamma   90.00
#
_symmetry.space_group_name_H-M   'P 1'
#
loop_
_entity.id
_entity.type
_entity.pdbx_description
1 polymer ?
#
loop_
_entity_poly.entity_id
_entity_poly.type
_entity_poly.pdbx_seq_one_letter_code
_entity_poly.pdbx_strand_id
1 'polypeptide(L)'
;MAGFVTFDMDSQERTWSTANWVFAGVVDHVLSLVDDVDIVHELTVCKHHQNVDLKELEDENPEMFRRVIVALQKTCDQIIAGEVKVSVDGVVLDEESQTQYREEVSRLAKLLKG
;
A
#
# COMPACT_ATOMS: atom_id res chain seq x y z
N MET A 1 9.38 13.00 4.28
CA MET A 1 8.61 12.92 3.04
C MET A 1 7.51 11.89 3.26
N ALA A 2 6.28 12.16 2.82
CA ALA A 2 5.13 11.28 3.03
C ALA A 2 4.91 10.42 1.77
N GLY A 3 4.33 9.24 1.94
CA GLY A 3 3.83 8.41 0.84
C GLY A 3 2.32 8.50 0.74
N PHE A 4 1.79 8.33 -0.47
CA PHE A 4 0.38 8.55 -0.78
C PHE A 4 -0.24 7.37 -1.54
N VAL A 5 -1.50 7.08 -1.21
CA VAL A 5 -2.38 6.24 -2.03
C VAL A 5 -3.67 7.02 -2.25
N THR A 6 -3.92 7.40 -3.51
CA THR A 6 -5.04 8.27 -3.89
C THR A 6 -6.12 7.44 -4.56
N PHE A 7 -7.34 7.51 -4.04
CA PHE A 7 -8.51 6.78 -4.57
C PHE A 7 -9.45 7.68 -5.37
N ASP A 8 -9.35 8.99 -5.16
CA ASP A 8 -10.12 10.02 -5.85
C ASP A 8 -9.32 11.33 -5.79
N MET A 9 -9.04 11.93 -6.95
CA MET A 9 -8.26 13.17 -7.04
C MET A 9 -9.04 14.40 -6.55
N ASP A 10 -10.38 14.33 -6.51
CA ASP A 10 -11.24 15.43 -6.10
C ASP A 10 -11.61 15.39 -4.61
N SER A 11 -11.19 14.35 -3.88
CA SER A 11 -11.50 14.18 -2.46
C SER A 11 -10.27 13.86 -1.61
N GLN A 12 -9.79 14.86 -0.85
CA GLN A 12 -8.74 14.67 0.16
C GLN A 12 -9.14 13.63 1.23
N GLU A 13 -10.43 13.38 1.42
CA GLU A 13 -10.93 12.36 2.35
C GLU A 13 -10.69 10.93 1.85
N ARG A 14 -10.44 10.77 0.54
CA ARG A 14 -10.10 9.49 -0.10
C ARG A 14 -8.62 9.41 -0.49
N THR A 15 -7.74 10.12 0.21
CA THR A 15 -6.29 9.95 0.10
C THR A 15 -5.75 9.38 1.40
N TRP A 16 -5.06 8.25 1.32
CA TRP A 16 -4.25 7.77 2.42
C TRP A 16 -2.88 8.44 2.35
N SER A 17 -2.52 9.18 3.40
CA SER A 17 -1.23 9.85 3.55
C SER A 17 -0.55 9.35 4.82
N THR A 18 0.69 8.90 4.68
CA THR A 18 1.45 8.30 5.78
C THR A 18 2.95 8.60 5.67
N ALA A 19 3.74 8.17 6.67
CA ALA A 19 5.19 8.26 6.59
C ALA A 19 5.75 7.37 5.45
N ASN A 20 6.77 7.84 4.74
CA ASN A 20 7.33 7.12 3.59
C ASN A 20 7.75 5.67 3.91
N TRP A 21 8.29 5.41 5.10
CA TRP A 21 8.66 4.04 5.50
C TRP A 21 7.45 3.11 5.63
N VAL A 22 6.29 3.63 6.05
CA VAL A 22 5.05 2.86 6.13
C VAL A 22 4.58 2.52 4.72
N PHE A 23 4.52 3.53 3.85
CA PHE A 23 4.15 3.38 2.45
C PHE A 23 5.06 2.37 1.74
N ALA A 24 6.38 2.56 1.81
CA ALA A 24 7.36 1.69 1.17
C ALA A 24 7.23 0.25 1.68
N GLY A 25 7.04 0.05 3.00
CA GLY A 25 6.84 -1.28 3.58
C GLY A 25 5.57 -1.97 3.07
N VAL A 26 4.46 -1.23 2.92
CA VAL A 26 3.22 -1.81 2.36
C VAL A 26 3.46 -2.26 0.92
N VAL A 27 4.05 -1.38 0.09
CA VAL A 27 4.33 -1.70 -1.32
C VAL A 27 5.31 -2.86 -1.45
N ASP A 28 6.36 -2.92 -0.63
CA ASP A 28 7.30 -4.05 -0.61
C ASP A 28 6.63 -5.37 -0.27
N HIS A 29 5.68 -5.37 0.68
CA HIS A 29 4.91 -6.57 0.97
C HIS A 29 4.01 -6.96 -0.18
N VAL A 30 3.34 -6.02 -0.86
CA VAL A 30 2.57 -6.33 -2.07
C VAL A 30 3.47 -6.95 -3.14
N LEU A 31 4.63 -6.33 -3.43
CA LEU A 31 5.59 -6.82 -4.42
C LEU A 31 6.12 -8.22 -4.07
N SER A 32 6.25 -8.56 -2.78
CA SER A 32 6.68 -9.89 -2.34
C SER A 32 5.62 -10.98 -2.49
N LEU A 33 4.35 -10.63 -2.66
CA LEU A 33 3.20 -11.55 -2.70
C LEU A 33 2.59 -11.70 -4.10
N VAL A 34 3.02 -10.90 -5.06
CA VAL A 34 2.46 -10.83 -6.41
C VAL A 34 3.50 -11.31 -7.42
N ASP A 35 3.16 -12.38 -8.16
CA ASP A 35 3.99 -12.91 -9.25
C ASP A 35 3.63 -12.28 -10.63
N ASP A 36 2.67 -11.37 -10.67
CA ASP A 36 2.23 -10.68 -11.88
C ASP A 36 3.21 -9.56 -12.25
N VAL A 37 3.92 -9.75 -13.37
CA VAL A 37 4.99 -8.85 -13.83
C VAL A 37 4.48 -7.43 -14.07
N ASP A 38 3.25 -7.27 -14.55
CA ASP A 38 2.70 -5.95 -14.86
C ASP A 38 2.42 -5.18 -13.57
N ILE A 39 1.84 -5.85 -12.56
CA ILE A 39 1.60 -5.27 -11.23
C ILE A 39 2.92 -4.93 -10.53
N VAL A 40 3.91 -5.81 -10.63
CA VAL A 40 5.24 -5.58 -10.05
C VAL A 40 5.89 -4.36 -10.69
N HIS A 41 5.81 -4.21 -12.01
CA HIS A 41 6.35 -3.06 -12.71
C HIS A 41 5.67 -1.76 -12.26
N GLU A 42 4.35 -1.72 -12.31
CA GLU A 42 3.55 -0.55 -11.95
C GLU A 42 3.83 -0.09 -10.51
N LEU A 43 3.71 -1.00 -9.54
CA LEU A 43 3.93 -0.69 -8.13
C LEU A 43 5.39 -0.29 -7.83
N THR A 44 6.37 -0.82 -8.58
CA THR A 44 7.76 -0.39 -8.45
C THR A 44 7.93 1.07 -8.89
N VAL A 45 7.28 1.47 -10.00
CA VAL A 45 7.25 2.86 -10.44
C VAL A 45 6.57 3.73 -9.37
N CYS A 46 5.36 3.38 -8.93
CA CYS A 46 4.66 4.11 -7.86
C CYS A 46 5.50 4.25 -6.58
N LYS A 47 6.24 3.21 -6.21
CA LYS A 47 7.13 3.22 -5.04
C LYS A 47 8.21 4.30 -5.17
N HIS A 48 8.85 4.40 -6.33
CA HIS A 48 9.86 5.43 -6.61
C HIS A 48 9.29 6.85 -6.55
N HIS A 49 8.03 7.02 -7.00
CA HIS A 49 7.32 8.29 -6.96
C HIS A 49 6.66 8.58 -5.61
N GLN A 50 6.69 7.65 -4.66
CA GLN A 50 6.03 7.72 -3.34
C GLN A 50 4.51 7.98 -3.44
N ASN A 51 3.91 7.57 -4.56
CA ASN A 51 2.49 7.78 -4.84
C ASN A 51 1.93 6.62 -5.66
N VAL A 52 0.85 6.01 -5.19
CA VAL A 52 0.02 5.09 -5.97
C VAL A 52 -1.28 5.82 -6.27
N ASP A 53 -1.48 6.22 -7.53
CA ASP A 53 -2.73 6.81 -7.98
C ASP A 53 -3.67 5.71 -8.50
N LEU A 54 -4.56 5.25 -7.61
CA LEU A 54 -5.51 4.21 -7.95
C LEU A 54 -6.61 4.73 -8.89
N LYS A 55 -6.83 6.05 -8.94
CA LYS A 55 -7.85 6.62 -9.81
C LYS A 55 -7.37 6.68 -11.26
N GLU A 56 -6.16 7.16 -11.47
CA GLU A 56 -5.48 7.12 -12.77
C GLU A 56 -5.41 5.67 -13.28
N LEU A 57 -5.01 4.73 -12.40
CA LEU A 57 -4.96 3.31 -12.76
C LEU A 57 -6.33 2.73 -13.12
N GLU A 58 -7.40 3.12 -12.42
CA GLU A 58 -8.78 2.72 -12.74
C GLU A 58 -9.19 3.22 -14.13
N ASP A 59 -8.86 4.46 -14.46
CA ASP A 59 -9.26 5.10 -15.71
C ASP A 59 -8.47 4.57 -16.92
N GLU A 60 -7.16 4.32 -16.75
CA GLU A 60 -6.29 3.81 -17.81
C GLU A 60 -6.37 2.29 -17.99
N ASN A 61 -6.40 1.54 -16.89
CA ASN A 61 -6.39 0.09 -16.91
C ASN A 61 -7.25 -0.52 -15.78
N PRO A 62 -8.59 -0.57 -15.98
CA PRO A 62 -9.53 -1.07 -14.98
C PRO A 62 -9.26 -2.51 -14.51
N GLU A 63 -8.67 -3.35 -15.38
CA GLU A 63 -8.30 -4.72 -15.04
C GLU A 63 -7.09 -4.77 -14.11
N MET A 64 -6.06 -3.96 -14.38
CA MET A 64 -4.90 -3.84 -13.49
C MET A 64 -5.32 -3.23 -12.15
N PHE A 65 -6.14 -2.19 -12.15
CA PHE A 65 -6.71 -1.60 -10.94
C PHE A 65 -7.33 -2.65 -10.02
N ARG A 66 -8.25 -3.49 -10.54
CA ARG A 66 -8.90 -4.54 -9.74
C ARG A 66 -7.88 -5.50 -9.12
N ARG A 67 -6.85 -5.88 -9.87
CA ARG A 67 -5.80 -6.78 -9.38
C ARG A 67 -4.94 -6.13 -8.30
N VAL A 68 -4.55 -4.86 -8.49
CA VAL A 68 -3.78 -4.07 -7.50
C VAL A 68 -4.59 -3.88 -6.21
N ILE A 69 -5.87 -3.56 -6.31
CA ILE A 69 -6.76 -3.44 -5.14
C ILE A 69 -6.82 -4.75 -4.36
N VAL A 70 -7.03 -5.89 -5.04
CA VAL A 70 -7.08 -7.21 -4.38
C VAL A 70 -5.75 -7.52 -3.69
N ALA A 71 -4.62 -7.23 -4.35
CA ALA A 71 -3.29 -7.44 -3.77
C ALA A 71 -3.06 -6.56 -2.53
N LEU A 72 -3.39 -5.26 -2.61
CA LEU A 72 -3.31 -4.33 -1.49
C LEU A 72 -4.19 -4.77 -0.32
N GLN A 73 -5.45 -5.13 -0.57
CA GLN A 73 -6.39 -5.59 0.46
C GLN A 73 -5.84 -6.83 1.19
N LYS A 74 -5.37 -7.84 0.44
CA LYS A 74 -4.79 -9.06 1.00
C LYS A 74 -3.57 -8.74 1.85
N THR A 75 -2.65 -7.91 1.35
CA THR A 75 -1.46 -7.49 2.09
C THR A 75 -1.82 -6.75 3.38
N CYS A 76 -2.80 -5.83 3.32
CA CYS A 76 -3.28 -5.12 4.50
C CYS A 76 -3.84 -6.08 5.54
N ASP A 77 -4.69 -7.03 5.14
CA ASP A 77 -5.31 -7.99 6.06
C ASP A 77 -4.23 -8.86 6.76
N GLN A 78 -3.18 -9.31 6.04
CA GLN A 78 -2.07 -10.08 6.63
C GLN A 78 -1.22 -9.27 7.61
N ILE A 79 -0.92 -8.01 7.30
CA ILE A 79 -0.19 -7.10 8.18
C ILE A 79 -0.98 -6.87 9.47
N ILE A 80 -2.29 -6.58 9.34
CA ILE A 80 -3.17 -6.28 10.49
C ILE A 80 -3.31 -7.51 11.39
N ALA A 81 -3.40 -8.70 10.81
CA ALA A 81 -3.41 -9.96 11.54
C ALA A 81 -2.07 -10.27 12.25
N GLY A 82 -0.99 -9.55 11.91
CA GLY A 82 0.34 -9.77 12.47
C GLY A 82 1.04 -11.00 11.89
N GLU A 83 0.58 -11.52 10.76
CA GLU A 83 1.18 -12.66 10.06
C GLU A 83 2.55 -12.30 9.45
N VAL A 84 2.75 -11.00 9.20
CA VAL A 84 3.97 -10.47 8.60
C VAL A 84 4.60 -9.48 9.56
N LYS A 85 5.88 -9.70 9.89
CA LYS A 85 6.68 -8.72 10.63
C LYS A 85 7.25 -7.72 9.65
N VAL A 86 7.05 -6.45 9.98
CA VAL A 86 7.51 -5.34 9.13
C VAL A 86 8.98 -5.12 9.36
N SER A 87 9.73 -5.01 8.26
CA SER A 87 11.13 -4.64 8.27
C SER A 87 11.36 -3.46 7.35
N VAL A 88 12.10 -2.46 7.83
CA VAL A 88 12.53 -1.30 7.03
C VAL A 88 14.05 -1.39 6.91
N ASP A 89 14.56 -1.34 5.67
CA ASP A 89 16.01 -1.42 5.38
C ASP A 89 16.71 -2.62 6.04
N GLY A 90 16.02 -3.76 6.14
CA GLY A 90 16.55 -4.98 6.75
C GLY A 90 16.51 -5.01 8.28
N VAL A 91 15.98 -3.97 8.93
CA VAL A 91 15.78 -3.93 10.38
C VAL A 91 14.32 -4.22 10.71
N VAL A 92 14.09 -5.24 11.54
CA VAL A 92 12.75 -5.52 12.09
C VAL A 92 12.39 -4.42 13.09
N LEU A 93 11.23 -3.81 12.91
CA LEU A 93 10.74 -2.76 13.80
C LEU A 93 10.43 -3.30 15.19
N ASP A 94 10.63 -2.48 16.22
CA ASP A 94 10.21 -2.77 17.60
C ASP A 94 8.68 -2.86 17.73
N GLU A 95 8.18 -3.37 18.87
CA GLU A 95 6.76 -3.63 19.07
C GLU A 95 5.87 -2.38 18.97
N GLU A 96 6.37 -1.21 19.40
CA GLU A 96 5.62 0.04 19.32
C GLU A 96 5.49 0.48 17.86
N SER A 97 6.60 0.48 17.12
CA SER A 97 6.65 0.80 15.69
C SER A 97 5.83 -0.18 14.83
N GLN A 98 5.85 -1.48 15.16
CA GLN A 98 4.98 -2.48 14.52
C GLN A 98 3.50 -2.17 14.77
N THR A 99 3.15 -1.68 15.96
CA THR A 99 1.77 -1.32 16.31
C THR A 99 1.32 -0.09 15.54
N GLN A 100 2.15 0.98 15.51
CA GLN A 100 1.88 2.17 14.70
C GLN A 100 1.73 1.84 13.21
N TYR A 101 2.58 0.95 12.68
CA TYR A 101 2.47 0.50 11.30
C TYR A 101 1.14 -0.21 11.04
N ARG A 102 0.72 -1.15 11.91
CA ARG A 102 -0.57 -1.84 11.79
C ARG A 102 -1.76 -0.88 11.86
N GLU A 103 -1.68 0.15 12.70
CA GLU A 103 -2.72 1.19 12.78
C GLU A 103 -2.85 1.98 11.49
N GLU A 104 -1.72 2.40 10.91
CA GLU A 104 -1.68 3.11 9.63
C GLU A 104 -2.20 2.24 8.47
N VAL A 105 -1.81 0.97 8.42
CA VAL A 105 -2.31 0.01 7.43
C VAL A 105 -3.79 -0.29 7.63
N SER A 106 -4.28 -0.30 8.87
CA SER A 106 -5.72 -0.44 9.15
C SER A 106 -6.54 0.73 8.61
N ARG A 107 -5.96 1.94 8.56
CA ARG A 107 -6.60 3.10 7.92
C ARG A 107 -6.68 2.91 6.40
N LEU A 108 -5.60 2.45 5.77
CA LEU A 108 -5.60 2.13 4.33
C LEU A 108 -6.65 1.05 4.00
N ALA A 109 -6.72 -0.02 4.80
CA ALA A 109 -7.68 -1.11 4.60
C ALA A 109 -9.15 -0.64 4.66
N LYS A 110 -9.46 0.34 5.52
CA LYS A 110 -10.80 0.94 5.59
C LYS A 110 -11.13 1.72 4.32
N LEU A 111 -10.16 2.47 3.77
CA LEU A 111 -10.33 3.22 2.53
C LEU A 111 -10.50 2.29 1.32
N LEU A 112 -9.78 1.16 1.29
CA LEU A 112 -9.90 0.13 0.25
C LEU A 112 -11.26 -0.60 0.23
N LYS A 113 -12.04 -0.53 1.33
CA LYS A 113 -13.34 -1.20 1.47
C LYS A 113 -14.54 -0.25 1.38
N GLY A 114 -14.30 1.06 1.37
CA GLY A 114 -15.32 2.11 1.25
C GLY A 114 -15.62 2.47 -0.20
#